data_AF-A0A182XZB6-F1
#
_entry.id   AF-A0A182XZB6-F1
#
_cell.length_a   1.000
_cell.length_b   1.000
_cell.length_c   1.000
_cell.angle_alpha   90.00
_cell.angle_beta   90.00
_cell.angle_gamma   90.00
#
_symmetry.space_group_name_H-M   'P 1'
#
loop_
_entity.id
_entity.type
_entity.pdbx_description
1 polymer ?
#
loop_
_entity_poly.entity_id
_entity_poly.type
_entity_poly.pdbx_seq_one_letter_code
_entity_poly.pdbx_strand_id
1 'polypeptide(L)'
;MPVRRGHVAPKTTLIETIIRKFDTHNRSFLVANAQPESCHIIFCSDGFCKMTGFTRAEVMQRSACTDFLQGQMTSQIRAIY
;
A
#
# COMPACT_ATOMS: atom_id res chain seq x y z
N MET A 1 12.85 -32.99 28.68
CA MET A 1 12.55 -31.54 28.76
C MET A 1 11.22 -31.27 28.06
N PRO A 2 10.29 -30.46 28.59
CA PRO A 2 9.04 -30.18 27.88
C PRO A 2 9.32 -29.17 26.76
N VAL A 3 9.03 -29.56 25.53
CA VAL A 3 9.08 -28.67 24.36
C VAL A 3 7.97 -27.64 24.52
N ARG A 4 8.34 -26.37 24.64
CA ARG A 4 7.40 -25.26 24.73
C ARG A 4 6.71 -25.09 23.37
N ARG A 5 5.38 -25.09 23.39
CA ARG A 5 4.49 -24.75 22.26
C ARG A 5 5.03 -23.57 21.47
N GLY A 6 5.20 -23.76 20.17
CA GLY A 6 5.34 -22.70 19.19
C GLY A 6 4.19 -22.75 18.19
N HIS A 7 2.93 -22.70 18.65
CA HIS A 7 1.84 -22.25 17.78
C HIS A 7 1.99 -20.74 17.56
N VAL A 8 3.06 -20.34 16.89
CA VAL A 8 3.13 -19.02 16.28
C VAL A 8 2.74 -19.25 14.83
N ALA A 9 1.43 -19.27 14.57
CA ALA A 9 1.00 -18.89 13.24
C ALA A 9 1.50 -17.46 13.04
N PRO A 10 2.34 -17.16 12.03
CA PRO A 10 2.86 -15.82 11.88
C PRO A 10 1.72 -14.90 11.45
N LYS A 11 1.06 -14.30 12.44
CA LYS A 11 0.07 -13.24 12.27
C LYS A 11 0.81 -11.96 11.89
N THR A 12 1.25 -11.84 10.63
CA THR A 12 1.57 -10.58 9.90
C THR A 12 2.10 -10.78 8.46
N THR A 13 2.17 -12.01 7.91
CA THR A 13 2.98 -12.25 6.71
C THR A 13 2.32 -11.96 5.37
N LEU A 14 0.99 -11.89 5.25
CA LEU A 14 0.37 -11.84 3.91
C LEU A 14 0.72 -10.55 3.16
N ILE A 15 0.62 -9.39 3.82
CA ILE A 15 0.98 -8.11 3.22
C ILE A 15 2.48 -8.06 2.93
N GLU A 16 3.33 -8.48 3.87
CA GLU A 16 4.78 -8.55 3.66
C GLU A 16 5.19 -9.51 2.52
N THR A 17 4.44 -10.60 2.33
CA THR A 17 4.67 -11.57 1.26
C THR A 17 4.29 -10.97 -0.09
N ILE A 18 3.18 -10.25 -0.16
CA ILE A 18 2.77 -9.51 -1.36
C ILE A 18 3.80 -8.44 -1.69
N ILE A 19 4.19 -7.61 -0.71
CA ILE A 19 5.20 -6.56 -0.90
C ILE A 19 6.47 -7.17 -1.47
N ARG A 20 7.05 -8.18 -0.82
CA ARG A 20 8.28 -8.83 -1.29
C ARG A 20 8.15 -9.40 -2.71
N LYS A 21 7.04 -10.08 -3.01
CA LYS A 21 6.82 -10.71 -4.32
C LYS A 21 6.64 -9.70 -5.45
N PHE A 22 6.00 -8.57 -5.18
CA PHE A 22 5.78 -7.54 -6.20
C PHE A 22 6.97 -6.60 -6.35
N ASP A 23 7.73 -6.37 -5.29
CA ASP A 23 8.94 -5.55 -5.30
C ASP A 23 10.06 -6.20 -6.13
N THR A 24 10.19 -7.54 -6.10
CA THR A 24 11.15 -8.29 -6.94
C THR A 24 10.97 -8.10 -8.45
N HIS A 25 9.79 -7.64 -8.90
CA HIS A 25 9.50 -7.42 -10.32
C HIS A 25 9.53 -5.94 -10.73
N ASN A 26 10.05 -5.04 -9.90
CA ASN A 26 10.06 -3.59 -10.13
C ASN A 26 8.67 -3.03 -10.50
N ARG A 27 7.61 -3.61 -9.93
CA ARG A 27 6.24 -3.17 -10.20
C ARG A 27 5.92 -1.88 -9.44
N SER A 28 5.12 -1.02 -10.05
CA SER A 28 4.56 0.16 -9.40
C SER A 28 3.25 -0.22 -8.70
N PHE A 29 3.23 -0.20 -7.37
CA PHE A 29 2.03 -0.56 -6.59
C PHE A 29 1.97 0.18 -5.25
N LEU A 30 0.76 0.23 -4.69
CA LEU A 30 0.43 0.75 -3.37
C LEU A 30 -0.32 -0.33 -2.58
N VAL A 31 -0.22 -0.27 -1.26
CA VAL A 31 -1.09 -1.03 -0.35
C VAL A 31 -1.77 -0.02 0.56
N ALA A 32 -3.09 -0.15 0.71
CA ALA A 32 -3.89 0.69 1.58
C ALA A 32 -4.68 -0.17 2.56
N ASN A 33 -5.06 0.43 3.68
CA ASN A 33 -6.09 -0.14 4.55
C ASN A 33 -7.42 -0.13 3.78
N ALA A 34 -8.14 -1.25 3.79
CA ALA A 34 -9.41 -1.39 3.07
C ALA A 34 -10.63 -0.93 3.90
N GLN A 35 -10.40 -0.40 5.11
CA GLN A 35 -11.47 0.06 5.98
C GLN A 35 -12.11 1.33 5.39
N PRO A 36 -13.44 1.36 5.15
CA PRO A 36 -14.10 2.47 4.45
C PRO A 36 -13.86 3.85 5.08
N GLU A 37 -13.79 3.89 6.40
CA GLU A 37 -13.55 5.11 7.18
C GLU A 37 -12.07 5.55 7.19
N SER A 38 -11.17 4.66 6.79
CA SER A 38 -9.72 4.82 6.95
C SER A 38 -8.98 4.17 5.79
N CYS A 39 -9.33 4.57 4.56
CA CYS A 39 -8.72 4.05 3.33
C CYS A 39 -7.37 4.72 3.03
N HIS A 40 -6.45 4.65 4.00
CA HIS A 40 -5.13 5.28 3.90
C HIS A 40 -4.07 4.34 3.35
N ILE A 41 -3.13 4.91 2.59
CA ILE A 41 -1.98 4.20 2.06
C ILE A 41 -1.03 3.83 3.22
N ILE A 42 -0.76 2.53 3.35
CA ILE A 42 0.13 1.94 4.36
C ILE A 42 1.47 1.49 3.77
N PHE A 43 1.58 1.38 2.44
CA PHE A 43 2.83 1.09 1.74
C PHE A 43 2.82 1.64 0.31
N CYS A 44 3.97 2.10 -0.17
CA CYS A 44 4.19 2.43 -1.57
C CYS A 44 5.52 1.83 -2.07
N SER A 45 5.52 1.28 -3.29
CA SER A 45 6.73 0.73 -3.90
C SER A 45 7.65 1.83 -4.44
N ASP A 46 8.95 1.55 -4.56
CA ASP A 46 9.90 2.50 -5.15
C ASP A 46 9.56 2.80 -6.62
N GLY A 47 9.03 1.83 -7.35
CA GLY A 47 8.56 2.02 -8.73
C GLY A 47 7.45 3.06 -8.83
N PHE A 48 6.52 3.06 -7.87
CA PHE A 48 5.45 4.05 -7.81
C PHE A 48 6.00 5.47 -7.54
N CYS A 49 6.90 5.61 -6.56
CA CYS A 49 7.53 6.90 -6.26
C CYS A 49 8.29 7.46 -7.46
N LYS A 50 9.07 6.63 -8.16
CA LYS A 50 9.80 7.03 -9.38
C LYS A 50 8.86 7.44 -10.50
N MET A 51 7.78 6.69 -10.72
CA MET A 51 6.81 6.95 -11.79
C MET A 51 6.03 8.25 -11.57
N THR A 52 5.67 8.55 -10.32
CA THR A 52 4.83 9.70 -9.99
C THR A 52 5.62 10.94 -9.60
N GLY A 53 6.90 10.79 -9.25
CA GLY A 53 7.76 11.86 -8.76
C GLY A 53 7.54 12.21 -7.28
N PHE A 54 6.56 11.59 -6.61
CA PHE A 54 6.30 11.81 -5.19
C PHE A 54 7.23 10.97 -4.31
N THR A 55 7.68 11.58 -3.23
CA THR A 55 8.44 10.88 -2.20
C THR A 55 7.52 9.95 -1.40
N ARG A 56 8.10 8.89 -0.83
CA ARG A 56 7.37 7.97 0.05
C ARG A 56 6.68 8.70 1.21
N ALA A 57 7.31 9.72 1.78
CA ALA A 57 6.74 10.51 2.87
C ALA A 57 5.48 11.29 2.44
N GLU A 58 5.43 11.77 1.19
CA GLU A 58 4.25 12.48 0.67
C GLU A 58 3.11 11.53 0.33
N VAL A 59 3.39 10.28 -0.04
CA VAL A 59 2.38 9.29 -0.45
C VAL A 59 1.77 8.58 0.75
N MET A 60 2.58 8.25 1.76
CA MET A 60 2.13 7.52 2.95
C MET A 60 1.02 8.29 3.69
N GLN A 61 0.06 7.56 4.26
CA GLN A 61 -1.10 8.12 4.98
C GLN A 61 -2.08 8.96 4.14
N ARG A 62 -1.84 9.16 2.83
CA ARG A 62 -2.83 9.75 1.94
C ARG A 62 -3.95 8.77 1.59
N SER A 63 -5.04 9.31 1.07
CA SER A 63 -6.17 8.52 0.55
C SER A 63 -5.72 7.57 -0.57
N ALA A 64 -6.22 6.33 -0.53
CA ALA A 64 -6.02 5.33 -1.58
C ALA A 64 -6.67 5.71 -2.92
N CYS A 65 -7.60 6.68 -2.94
CA CYS A 65 -8.15 7.23 -4.18
C CYS A 65 -7.12 8.03 -4.99
N THR A 66 -5.94 8.31 -4.44
CA THR A 66 -4.85 9.01 -5.13
C THR A 66 -5.26 10.36 -5.71
N ASP A 67 -6.10 11.11 -4.99
CA ASP A 67 -6.62 12.41 -5.44
C ASP A 67 -5.51 13.42 -5.71
N PHE A 68 -4.37 13.26 -5.04
CA PHE A 68 -3.16 14.07 -5.26
C PHE A 68 -2.46 13.84 -6.60
N LEU A 69 -2.80 12.77 -7.33
CA LEU A 69 -2.32 12.52 -8.69
C LEU A 69 -3.28 13.10 -9.75
N GLN A 70 -4.46 13.57 -9.34
CA GLN A 70 -5.44 14.14 -10.26
C GLN A 70 -5.05 15.58 -10.61
N GLY A 71 -5.30 15.96 -11.86
CA GLY A 71 -5.11 17.30 -12.38
C GLY A 71 -6.15 17.63 -13.43
N GLN A 72 -5.99 18.76 -14.11
CA GLN A 72 -6.95 19.26 -15.10
C GLN A 72 -7.24 18.31 -16.29
N MET A 73 -6.35 17.35 -16.55
CA MET A 73 -6.49 16.37 -17.64
C MET A 73 -7.01 15.00 -17.16
N THR A 74 -7.36 14.85 -15.89
CA THR A 74 -7.87 13.59 -15.32
C THR A 74 -9.31 13.77 -14.86
N SER A 75 -10.13 12.73 -15.04
CA SER A 75 -11.50 12.74 -14.53
C SER A 75 -11.46 12.77 -13.00
N GLN A 76 -12.27 13.64 -12.39
CA GLN A 76 -12.43 13.66 -10.94
C GLN A 76 -13.04 12.34 -10.47
N ILE A 77 -12.38 11.69 -9.52
CA ILE A 77 -12.90 10.47 -8.92
C ILE A 77 -14.10 10.84 -8.04
N ARG A 78 -15.26 10.27 -8.37
CA ARG A 78 -16.44 10.29 -7.51
C ARG A 78 -16.25 9.17 -6.50
N ALA A 79 -16.02 9.52 -5.23
CA ALA A 79 -15.98 8.53 -4.15
C ALA A 79 -17.28 7.71 -4.20
N ILE A 80 -17.16 6.41 -4.46
CA ILE A 80 -18.29 5.48 -4.43
C ILE A 80 -18.55 5.23 -2.94
N TYR A 81 -19.61 5.85 -2.42
CA TYR A 81 -20.23 5.47 -1.15
C TYR A 81 -21.07 4.21 -1.35
#